data_AF-A0A0M4D0J3-F1
#
_entry.id   AF-A0A0M4D0J3-F1
#
_cell.length_a   1.000
_cell.length_b   1.000
_cell.length_c   1.000
_cell.angle_alpha   90.00
_cell.angle_beta   90.00
_cell.angle_gamma   90.00
#
_symmetry.space_group_name_H-M   'P 1'
#
loop_
_entity.id
_entity.type
_entity.pdbx_description
1 polymer ?
#
loop_
_entity_poly.entity_id
_entity_poly.type
_entity_poly.pdbx_seq_one_letter_code
_entity_poly.pdbx_strand_id
1 'polypeptide(L)'
;MSTTATAIAPLTVQDAETLLETARAAAEAAGVTVAVSVLDAGGHLLAFRRDDRAVLIAGETSTRKAYTALQLGAPTADLVDAVQPGGLFHSLPTALDRPLLFIAGGIPVFRDGRLVGAVGVGGGAPEQDHGFATAAVTALDGGTRTDENAAA
;
A
#
# COMPACT_ATOMS: atom_id res chain seq x y z
N MET A 1 -23.31 1.62 -29.97
CA MET A 1 -23.01 2.54 -28.85
C MET A 1 -21.55 2.33 -28.50
N SER A 2 -20.69 3.29 -28.82
CA SER A 2 -19.25 3.20 -28.59
C SER A 2 -18.99 3.64 -27.15
N THR A 3 -18.74 2.69 -26.25
CA THR A 3 -18.30 2.99 -24.89
C THR A 3 -16.83 3.38 -24.98
N THR A 4 -16.54 4.67 -25.07
CA THR A 4 -15.17 5.16 -24.91
C THR A 4 -14.76 4.82 -23.48
N ALA A 5 -13.92 3.82 -23.29
CA ALA A 5 -13.35 3.52 -21.99
C ALA A 5 -12.52 4.74 -21.57
N THR A 6 -13.00 5.52 -20.59
CA THR A 6 -12.20 6.58 -19.98
C THR A 6 -10.94 5.93 -19.43
N ALA A 7 -9.78 6.35 -19.92
CA ALA A 7 -8.51 5.87 -19.41
C ALA A 7 -8.34 6.39 -17.97
N ILE A 8 -8.34 5.48 -17.00
CA ILE A 8 -8.11 5.83 -15.59
C ILE A 8 -6.64 6.16 -15.42
N ALA A 9 -6.35 7.30 -14.79
CA ALA A 9 -4.99 7.75 -14.55
C ALA A 9 -4.24 6.74 -13.65
N PRO A 10 -3.07 6.23 -14.08
CA PRO A 10 -2.25 5.34 -13.25
C PRO A 10 -1.67 6.10 -12.05
N LEU A 11 -1.14 5.36 -11.07
CA LEU A 11 -0.31 5.96 -10.03
C LEU A 11 0.93 6.60 -10.67
N THR A 12 1.18 7.87 -10.39
CA THR A 12 2.38 8.57 -10.88
C THR A 12 3.54 8.44 -9.88
N VAL A 13 4.75 8.83 -10.29
CA VAL A 13 5.87 8.97 -9.35
C VAL A 13 5.57 10.02 -8.27
N GLN A 14 4.88 11.11 -8.62
CA GLN A 14 4.47 12.15 -7.67
C GLN A 14 3.46 11.63 -6.64
N ASP A 15 2.51 10.80 -7.07
CA ASP A 15 1.58 10.11 -6.17
C ASP A 15 2.36 9.18 -5.22
N ALA A 16 3.34 8.44 -5.75
CA ALA A 16 4.17 7.54 -4.97
C ALA A 16 5.05 8.27 -3.92
N GLU A 17 5.63 9.40 -4.28
CA GLU A 17 6.37 10.27 -3.35
C GLU A 17 5.45 10.81 -2.25
N THR A 18 4.23 11.21 -2.60
CA THR A 18 3.21 11.69 -1.64
C THR A 18 2.81 10.61 -0.65
N LEU A 19 2.54 9.39 -1.14
CA LEU A 19 2.23 8.22 -0.30
C LEU A 19 3.39 7.91 0.66
N LEU A 20 4.61 7.88 0.13
CA LEU A 20 5.81 7.57 0.88
C LEU A 20 6.09 8.60 1.98
N GLU A 21 6.02 9.88 1.63
CA GLU A 21 6.29 10.99 2.54
C GLU A 21 5.23 11.09 3.65
N THR A 22 3.97 10.87 3.32
CA THR A 22 2.88 10.91 4.31
C THR A 22 2.99 9.74 5.29
N ALA A 23 3.24 8.52 4.81
CA ALA A 23 3.44 7.36 5.69
C ALA A 23 4.67 7.56 6.60
N ARG A 24 5.76 8.10 6.05
CA ARG A 24 6.96 8.47 6.80
C ARG A 24 6.64 9.48 7.90
N ALA A 25 5.97 10.58 7.58
CA ALA A 25 5.66 11.63 8.53
C ALA A 25 4.76 11.12 9.67
N ALA A 26 3.79 10.25 9.36
CA ALA A 26 2.95 9.61 10.37
C ALA A 26 3.76 8.69 11.30
N ALA A 27 4.68 7.90 10.75
CA ALA A 27 5.55 7.04 11.53
C ALA A 27 6.52 7.84 12.42
N GLU A 28 7.12 8.90 11.88
CA GLU A 28 8.01 9.82 12.60
C GLU A 28 7.28 10.50 13.78
N ALA A 29 6.06 10.98 13.56
CA ALA A 29 5.24 11.56 14.61
C ALA A 29 4.90 10.57 15.74
N ALA A 30 4.87 9.26 15.43
CA ALA A 30 4.68 8.19 16.40
C ALA A 30 6.00 7.67 17.00
N GLY A 31 7.16 8.21 16.60
CA GLY A 31 8.48 7.75 17.04
C GLY A 31 8.87 6.35 16.52
N VAL A 32 8.28 5.90 15.41
CA VAL A 32 8.51 4.58 14.82
C VAL A 32 9.36 4.70 13.56
N THR A 33 10.37 3.83 13.42
CA THR A 33 11.17 3.73 12.20
C THR A 33 10.64 2.62 11.29
N VAL A 34 10.39 2.95 10.02
CA VAL A 34 9.71 2.08 9.07
C VAL A 34 10.42 2.00 7.72
N ALA A 35 10.00 1.03 6.91
CA ALA A 35 10.16 1.05 5.47
C ALA A 35 8.80 1.24 4.81
N VAL A 36 8.79 1.95 3.69
CA VAL A 36 7.60 2.20 2.87
C VAL A 36 7.91 1.79 1.43
N SER A 37 7.02 1.00 0.84
CA SER A 37 7.10 0.56 -0.56
C SER A 37 5.81 0.95 -1.28
N VAL A 38 5.94 1.50 -2.48
CA VAL A 38 4.79 1.84 -3.35
C VAL A 38 4.93 1.10 -4.67
N LEU A 39 3.88 0.38 -5.07
CA LEU A 39 3.81 -0.37 -6.31
C LEU A 39 2.78 0.23 -7.27
N ASP A 40 3.06 0.19 -8.57
CA ASP A 40 2.07 0.46 -9.62
C ASP A 40 1.06 -0.70 -9.76
N ALA A 41 0.06 -0.52 -10.64
CA ALA A 41 -0.94 -1.55 -10.94
C ALA A 41 -0.37 -2.84 -11.54
N GLY A 42 0.83 -2.79 -12.12
CA GLY A 42 1.55 -3.96 -12.65
C GLY A 42 2.41 -4.69 -11.60
N GLY A 43 2.50 -4.16 -10.38
CA GLY A 43 3.33 -4.71 -9.31
C GLY A 43 4.80 -4.28 -9.36
N HIS A 44 5.14 -3.25 -10.14
CA HIS A 44 6.47 -2.68 -10.21
C HIS A 44 6.67 -1.62 -9.13
N LEU A 45 7.87 -1.58 -8.57
CA LEU A 45 8.24 -0.61 -7.55
C LEU A 45 8.36 0.80 -8.15
N LEU A 46 7.55 1.73 -7.68
CA LEU A 46 7.64 3.14 -8.04
C LEU A 46 8.48 3.93 -7.05
N ALA A 47 8.33 3.64 -5.75
CA ALA A 47 9.08 4.30 -4.70
C ALA A 47 9.38 3.33 -3.54
N PHE A 48 10.55 3.49 -2.93
CA PHE A 48 10.97 2.75 -1.76
C PHE A 48 11.84 3.60 -0.86
N ARG A 49 11.59 3.51 0.45
CA ARG A 49 12.43 4.12 1.48
C ARG A 49 12.47 3.21 2.70
N ARG A 50 13.63 3.14 3.35
CA ARG A 50 13.81 2.50 4.65
C ARG A 50 14.55 3.46 5.56
N ASP A 51 14.00 3.71 6.76
CA ASP A 51 14.69 4.49 7.78
C ASP A 51 15.98 3.81 8.22
N ASP A 52 17.02 4.60 8.53
CA ASP A 52 18.35 4.12 8.91
C ASP A 52 18.29 3.08 10.03
N ARG A 53 17.46 3.36 11.05
CA ARG A 53 17.28 2.51 12.24
C ARG A 53 16.02 1.63 12.18
N ALA A 54 15.38 1.46 11.02
CA ALA A 54 14.31 0.48 10.88
C ALA A 54 14.87 -0.94 11.05
N VAL A 55 14.07 -1.84 11.63
CA VAL A 55 14.41 -3.26 11.74
C VAL A 55 14.71 -3.85 10.35
N LEU A 56 15.68 -4.77 10.26
CA LEU A 56 16.20 -5.24 8.97
C LEU A 56 15.10 -5.80 8.03
N ILE A 57 14.11 -6.49 8.61
CA ILE A 57 13.00 -7.11 7.87
C ILE A 57 11.97 -6.09 7.34
N ALA A 58 12.03 -4.83 7.77
CA ALA A 58 11.08 -3.78 7.40
C ALA A 58 10.97 -3.62 5.88
N GLY A 59 12.10 -3.56 5.16
CA GLY A 59 12.10 -3.35 3.71
C GLY A 59 11.46 -4.49 2.91
N GLU A 60 11.70 -5.72 3.33
CA GLU A 60 11.10 -6.89 2.70
C GLU A 60 9.61 -6.99 3.03
N THR A 61 9.25 -6.77 4.28
CA THR A 61 7.85 -6.85 4.73
C THR A 61 6.99 -5.73 4.15
N SER A 62 7.48 -4.48 4.07
CA SER A 62 6.76 -3.38 3.42
C SER A 62 6.44 -3.72 1.96
N THR A 63 7.43 -4.24 1.23
CA THR A 63 7.28 -4.62 -0.18
C THR A 63 6.32 -5.80 -0.36
N ARG A 64 6.40 -6.83 0.49
CA ARG A 64 5.49 -7.98 0.43
C ARG A 64 4.07 -7.64 0.83
N LYS A 65 3.87 -6.76 1.80
CA LYS A 65 2.54 -6.27 2.18
C LYS A 65 1.90 -5.45 1.06
N ALA A 66 2.65 -4.53 0.44
CA ALA A 66 2.18 -3.79 -0.74
C ALA A 66 1.80 -4.75 -1.88
N TYR A 67 2.66 -5.73 -2.17
CA TYR A 67 2.41 -6.73 -3.19
C TYR A 67 1.16 -7.57 -2.89
N THR A 68 0.98 -7.99 -1.64
CA THR A 68 -0.19 -8.78 -1.23
C THR A 68 -1.48 -7.97 -1.36
N ALA A 69 -1.45 -6.71 -0.92
CA ALA A 69 -2.58 -5.80 -1.06
C ALA A 69 -2.96 -5.57 -2.54
N LEU A 70 -1.96 -5.45 -3.42
CA LEU A 70 -2.17 -5.32 -4.85
C LEU A 70 -2.78 -6.59 -5.46
N GLN A 71 -2.20 -7.77 -5.18
CA GLN A 71 -2.66 -9.04 -5.77
C GLN A 71 -4.10 -9.38 -5.40
N LEU A 72 -4.54 -8.98 -4.20
CA LEU A 72 -5.86 -9.31 -3.67
C LEU A 72 -6.84 -8.14 -3.72
N GLY A 73 -6.38 -6.94 -4.11
CA GLY A 73 -7.19 -5.72 -4.14
C GLY A 73 -7.80 -5.38 -2.77
N ALA A 74 -7.16 -5.77 -1.68
CA ALA A 74 -7.70 -5.65 -0.33
C ALA A 74 -6.60 -5.31 0.68
N PRO A 75 -6.91 -4.54 1.75
CA PRO A 75 -5.97 -4.33 2.84
C PRO A 75 -5.49 -5.66 3.44
N THR A 76 -4.19 -5.79 3.64
CA THR A 76 -3.59 -6.98 4.27
C THR A 76 -4.12 -7.27 5.68
N ALA A 77 -4.60 -6.24 6.39
CA ALA A 77 -5.21 -6.36 7.71
C ALA A 77 -6.51 -7.20 7.67
N ASP A 78 -7.29 -7.07 6.60
CA ASP A 78 -8.61 -7.70 6.46
C ASP A 78 -8.51 -9.19 6.10
N LEU A 79 -7.31 -9.66 5.76
CA LEU A 79 -7.05 -10.98 5.20
C LEU A 79 -6.38 -11.95 6.19
N VAL A 80 -6.00 -11.46 7.39
CA VAL A 80 -5.23 -12.23 8.38
C VAL A 80 -5.98 -13.49 8.83
N ASP A 81 -7.29 -13.37 9.10
CA ASP A 81 -8.12 -14.48 9.56
C ASP A 81 -8.33 -15.54 8.47
N ALA A 82 -8.41 -15.11 7.21
CA ALA A 82 -8.65 -16.00 6.08
C ALA A 82 -7.52 -17.01 5.85
N VAL A 83 -6.30 -16.71 6.31
CA VAL A 83 -5.11 -17.55 6.14
C VAL A 83 -4.70 -18.32 7.40
N GLN A 84 -5.43 -18.18 8.51
CA GLN A 84 -5.21 -18.98 9.70
C GLN A 84 -5.48 -20.48 9.44
N PRO A 85 -4.94 -21.40 10.25
CA PRO A 85 -5.30 -22.81 10.17
C PRO A 85 -6.83 -23.01 10.21
N GLY A 86 -7.37 -23.70 9.21
CA GLY A 86 -8.81 -23.88 9.02
C GLY A 86 -9.53 -22.76 8.25
N GLY A 87 -8.85 -21.66 7.94
CA GLY A 87 -9.35 -20.58 7.08
C GLY A 87 -9.40 -20.97 5.61
N LEU A 88 -10.26 -20.31 4.84
CA LEU A 88 -10.51 -20.56 3.42
C LEU A 88 -9.22 -20.52 2.57
N PHE A 89 -8.28 -19.65 2.94
CA PHE A 89 -7.04 -19.40 2.21
C PHE A 89 -5.80 -19.81 3.02
N HIS A 90 -5.92 -20.80 3.91
CA HIS A 90 -4.82 -21.23 4.78
C HIS A 90 -3.49 -21.50 4.05
N SER A 91 -3.53 -22.10 2.85
CA SER A 91 -2.33 -22.41 2.07
C SER A 91 -1.82 -21.25 1.21
N LEU A 92 -2.59 -20.17 1.05
CA LEU A 92 -2.28 -19.07 0.14
C LEU A 92 -0.97 -18.33 0.45
N PRO A 93 -0.54 -18.11 1.72
CA PRO A 93 0.72 -17.44 2.01
C PRO A 93 1.94 -18.06 1.30
N THR A 94 1.94 -19.38 1.07
CA THR A 94 3.06 -20.12 0.47
C THR A 94 2.72 -20.79 -0.86
N ALA A 95 1.52 -20.58 -1.41
CA ALA A 95 1.05 -21.25 -2.63
C ALA A 95 1.70 -20.72 -3.93
N LEU A 96 2.43 -19.60 -3.87
CA LEU A 96 3.00 -18.90 -5.02
C LEU A 96 4.54 -18.87 -4.93
N ASP A 97 5.21 -18.86 -6.08
CA ASP A 97 6.68 -18.70 -6.18
C ASP A 97 7.18 -17.42 -5.50
N ARG A 98 6.34 -16.37 -5.51
CA ARG A 98 6.50 -15.16 -4.70
C ARG A 98 5.48 -15.19 -3.56
N PRO A 99 5.87 -15.65 -2.35
CA PRO A 99 4.96 -15.77 -1.21
C PRO A 99 4.31 -14.43 -0.83
N LEU A 100 3.03 -14.51 -0.49
CA LEU A 100 2.25 -13.38 0.01
C LEU A 100 2.44 -13.22 1.53
N LEU A 101 2.28 -11.99 2.03
CA LEU A 101 2.47 -11.67 3.44
C LEU A 101 1.19 -11.05 4.02
N PHE A 102 0.54 -11.82 4.89
CA PHE A 102 -0.70 -11.47 5.55
C PHE A 102 -0.43 -10.89 6.93
N ILE A 103 0.15 -9.70 6.94
CA ILE A 103 0.37 -8.88 8.14
C ILE A 103 -0.08 -7.47 7.80
N ALA A 104 -0.85 -6.84 8.68
CA ALA A 104 -1.37 -5.49 8.49
C ALA A 104 -0.26 -4.49 8.14
N GLY A 105 -0.55 -3.58 7.20
CA GLY A 105 0.38 -2.55 6.72
C GLY A 105 0.43 -2.37 5.19
N GLY A 106 -0.16 -3.28 4.43
CA GLY A 106 -0.38 -3.14 2.98
C GLY A 106 -1.80 -2.67 2.67
N ILE A 107 -1.96 -1.66 1.82
CA ILE A 107 -3.24 -1.07 1.41
C ILE A 107 -3.26 -0.85 -0.12
N PRO A 108 -4.32 -1.32 -0.82
CA PRO A 108 -4.52 -1.06 -2.24
C PRO A 108 -4.90 0.42 -2.48
N VAL A 109 -4.45 0.99 -3.57
CA VAL A 109 -4.81 2.35 -4.00
C VAL A 109 -5.79 2.24 -5.16
N PHE A 110 -6.97 2.85 -5.00
CA PHE A 110 -8.01 2.87 -6.02
C PHE A 110 -8.22 4.29 -6.54
N ARG A 111 -8.48 4.42 -7.84
CA ARG A 111 -8.94 5.65 -8.49
C ARG A 111 -10.14 5.30 -9.35
N ASP A 112 -11.27 5.99 -9.13
CA ASP A 112 -12.54 5.72 -9.83
C ASP A 112 -12.96 4.23 -9.79
N GLY A 113 -12.77 3.58 -8.64
CA GLY A 113 -13.09 2.16 -8.44
C GLY A 113 -12.13 1.17 -9.12
N ARG A 114 -11.06 1.65 -9.78
CA ARG A 114 -10.02 0.78 -10.36
C ARG A 114 -8.77 0.77 -9.51
N LEU A 115 -8.22 -0.42 -9.31
CA LEU A 115 -6.95 -0.61 -8.64
C LEU A 115 -5.81 -0.04 -9.50
N VAL A 116 -5.12 0.97 -8.97
CA VAL A 116 -4.03 1.68 -9.68
C VAL A 116 -2.65 1.46 -9.06
N GLY A 117 -2.59 0.83 -7.89
CA GLY A 117 -1.34 0.52 -7.20
C GLY A 117 -1.58 0.02 -5.78
N ALA A 118 -0.53 0.00 -4.97
CA ALA A 118 -0.61 -0.31 -3.55
C ALA A 118 0.55 0.33 -2.78
N VAL A 119 0.32 0.62 -1.50
CA VAL A 119 1.35 1.03 -0.55
C VAL A 119 1.51 -0.04 0.52
N GLY A 120 2.73 -0.22 1.02
CA GLY A 120 3.03 -1.11 2.13
C GLY A 120 4.01 -0.48 3.10
N VAL A 121 3.72 -0.62 4.39
CA VAL A 121 4.55 -0.14 5.50
C VAL A 121 4.99 -1.33 6.36
N GLY A 122 6.25 -1.32 6.76
CA GLY A 122 6.84 -2.34 7.62
C GLY A 122 7.79 -1.73 8.63
N GLY A 123 7.72 -2.16 9.89
CA GLY A 123 8.72 -1.82 10.91
C GLY A 123 8.14 -1.54 12.29
N GLY A 124 6.89 -1.07 12.36
CA GLY A 124 6.13 -0.95 13.59
C GLY A 124 5.36 -2.21 13.95
N ALA A 125 4.47 -2.10 14.94
CA ALA A 125 3.43 -3.11 15.15
C ALA A 125 2.46 -3.12 13.95
N PRO A 126 1.81 -4.26 13.63
CA PRO A 126 0.94 -4.38 12.45
C PRO A 126 -0.13 -3.28 12.35
N GLU A 127 -0.75 -2.92 13.47
CA GLU A 127 -1.79 -1.89 13.54
C GLU A 127 -1.22 -0.49 13.31
N GLN A 128 0.01 -0.24 13.75
CA GLN A 128 0.71 1.03 13.47
C GLN A 128 1.05 1.14 11.99
N ASP A 129 1.64 0.08 11.41
CA ASP A 129 1.96 0.02 9.99
C ASP A 129 0.70 0.26 9.14
N HIS A 130 -0.43 -0.37 9.50
CA HIS A 130 -1.72 -0.14 8.83
C HIS A 130 -2.20 1.30 8.99
N GLY A 131 -2.13 1.87 10.19
CA GLY A 131 -2.47 3.27 10.41
C GLY A 131 -1.66 4.25 9.55
N PHE A 132 -0.35 4.03 9.43
CA PHE A 132 0.53 4.87 8.59
C PHE A 132 0.22 4.73 7.10
N ALA A 133 -0.05 3.51 6.63
CA ALA A 133 -0.47 3.27 5.25
C ALA A 133 -1.83 3.93 4.96
N THR A 134 -2.79 3.85 5.90
CA THR A 134 -4.12 4.45 5.76
C THR A 134 -4.04 5.97 5.69
N ALA A 135 -3.21 6.58 6.54
CA ALA A 135 -2.95 8.02 6.51
C ALA A 135 -2.40 8.47 5.15
N ALA A 136 -1.48 7.70 4.57
CA ALA A 136 -0.92 7.97 3.25
C ALA A 136 -1.97 7.95 2.13
N VAL A 137 -2.78 6.89 2.05
CA VAL A 137 -3.84 6.79 1.02
C VAL A 137 -4.88 7.90 1.20
N THR A 138 -5.28 8.18 2.45
CA THR A 138 -6.24 9.27 2.75
C THR A 138 -5.73 10.64 2.30
N ALA A 139 -4.44 10.93 2.48
CA ALA A 139 -3.84 12.19 2.04
C ALA A 139 -3.81 12.33 0.52
N LEU A 140 -3.51 11.24 -0.20
CA LEU A 140 -3.53 11.22 -1.67
C LEU A 140 -4.94 11.52 -2.23
N ASP A 141 -5.98 10.95 -1.62
CA ASP A 141 -7.39 11.23 -1.97
C ASP A 141 -7.85 12.65 -1.56
N GLY A 142 -7.17 13.24 -0.57
CA GLY A 142 -7.36 14.62 -0.16
C GLY A 142 -6.78 15.63 -1.16
N GLY A 143 -5.58 15.38 -1.67
CA GLY A 143 -4.86 16.28 -2.58
C GLY A 143 -5.38 16.28 -4.03
N THR A 144 -5.95 15.16 -4.49
CA THR A 144 -6.57 15.06 -5.82
C THR A 144 -7.80 15.96 -5.99
N ARG A 145 -8.47 16.35 -4.89
CA ARG A 145 -9.64 17.26 -4.93
C ARG A 145 -9.30 18.75 -5.01
N THR A 146 -8.07 19.13 -4.67
CA THR A 146 -7.65 20.55 -4.68
C THR A 146 -7.22 21.04 -6.07
N ASP A 147 -6.82 20.13 -6.97
CA ASP A 147 -6.34 20.50 -8.30
C ASP A 147 -7.48 20.68 -9.31
N GLU A 148 -8.63 20.04 -9.11
CA GLU A 148 -9.82 20.22 -9.97
C GLU A 148 -10.56 21.54 -9.71
N ASN A 149 -10.34 22.19 -8.56
CA ASN A 149 -11.03 23.43 -8.18
C ASN A 149 -10.17 24.70 -8.39
N ALA A 150 -8.96 24.55 -8.93
CA ALA A 150 -8.06 25.66 -9.27
C ALA A 150 -8.19 26.15 -10.73
N ALA A 151 -9.10 25.54 -11.50
CA ALA A 151 -9.34 25.86 -12.91
C ALA A 151 -10.78 26.32 -13.22
N ALA A 152 -11.54 26.74 -12.20
CA ALA A 152 -12.89 27.31 -12.36
C ALA A 152 -12.91 28.81 -12.07
#